data_AF-A0A151RD97-F1
#
_entry.id   AF-A0A151RD97-F1
#
_cell.length_a   1.000
_cell.length_b   1.000
_cell.length_c   1.000
_cell.angle_alpha   90.00
_cell.angle_beta   90.00
_cell.angle_gamma   90.00
#
_symmetry.space_group_name_H-M   'P 1'
#
loop_
_entity.id
_entity.type
_entity.pdbx_description
1 polymer ?
#
loop_
_entity_poly.entity_id
_entity_poly.type
_entity_poly.pdbx_seq_one_letter_code
_entity_poly.pdbx_strand_id
1 'polypeptide(L)'
;MHSMWVETGISEFIQLAKFDLHFFDPQMLLSAIFFWNRETRAFEFPSNFVCPTLLDIAAIIGLASIGDRFYPDVFEEEISIKETSISWDKKTYLAFINAHMGKPDTPVSTSEHIAFLMYWLSACVFCTPSLQVPKYYYVLAQALHLKKKICLSKLLLASLYTCLDEASESLFHESGPRNLFGPLWLLQLWLNTIFEKKLSLTSSFTPVCELEGARLTTLTP
;
A
#
# COMPACT_ATOMS: atom_id res chain seq x y z
N MET A 1 -9.46 -15.36 11.68
CA MET A 1 -8.71 -14.25 11.04
C MET A 1 -9.59 -13.14 10.50
N HIS A 2 -10.62 -13.41 9.69
CA HIS A 2 -11.48 -12.36 9.12
C HIS A 2 -12.05 -11.37 10.16
N SER A 3 -12.59 -11.85 11.29
CA SER A 3 -13.12 -10.97 12.35
C SER A 3 -12.08 -10.00 12.93
N MET A 4 -10.82 -10.43 13.04
CA MET A 4 -9.74 -9.59 13.53
C MET A 4 -9.32 -8.55 12.51
N TRP A 5 -9.28 -8.86 11.20
CA TRP A 5 -8.96 -7.87 10.17
C TRP A 5 -10.04 -6.79 10.05
N VAL A 6 -11.32 -7.15 10.27
CA VAL A 6 -12.42 -6.19 10.35
C VAL A 6 -12.24 -5.28 11.58
N GLU A 7 -11.90 -5.85 12.74
CA GLU A 7 -11.66 -5.08 13.97
C GLU A 7 -10.47 -4.10 13.84
N THR A 8 -9.40 -4.53 13.18
CA THR A 8 -8.22 -3.68 12.90
C THR A 8 -8.46 -2.69 11.75
N GLY A 9 -9.53 -2.86 10.95
CA GLY A 9 -9.86 -1.99 9.82
C GLY A 9 -8.96 -2.16 8.59
N ILE A 10 -8.49 -3.40 8.34
CA ILE A 10 -7.64 -3.75 7.18
C ILE A 10 -8.27 -4.79 6.26
N SER A 11 -9.47 -5.28 6.59
CA SER A 11 -10.11 -6.37 5.85
C SER A 11 -10.35 -6.01 4.38
N GLU A 12 -10.92 -4.83 4.14
CA GLU A 12 -11.24 -4.32 2.81
C GLU A 12 -9.97 -4.21 1.94
N PHE A 13 -8.89 -3.68 2.50
CA PHE A 13 -7.63 -3.55 1.78
C PHE A 13 -6.99 -4.91 1.48
N ILE A 14 -7.07 -5.87 2.41
CA ILE A 14 -6.60 -7.23 2.13
C ILE A 14 -7.41 -7.86 0.97
N GLN A 15 -8.71 -7.60 0.87
CA GLN A 15 -9.50 -8.04 -0.29
C GLN A 15 -9.07 -7.33 -1.58
N LEU A 16 -8.83 -6.03 -1.53
CA LEU A 16 -8.36 -5.25 -2.67
C LEU A 16 -6.98 -5.71 -3.16
N ALA A 17 -6.08 -6.07 -2.25
CA ALA A 17 -4.74 -6.57 -2.58
C ALA A 17 -4.73 -7.92 -3.32
N LYS A 18 -5.89 -8.56 -3.49
CA LYS A 18 -6.05 -9.75 -4.35
C LYS A 18 -6.10 -9.41 -5.83
N PHE A 19 -6.41 -8.15 -6.16
CA PHE A 19 -6.31 -7.65 -7.53
C PHE A 19 -4.86 -7.31 -7.85
N ASP A 20 -4.50 -7.31 -9.13
CA ASP A 20 -3.16 -6.91 -9.54
C ASP A 20 -3.02 -5.37 -9.48
N LEU A 21 -2.70 -4.87 -8.29
CA LEU A 21 -2.42 -3.45 -8.05
C LEU A 21 -1.11 -3.00 -8.72
N HIS A 22 -0.29 -3.93 -9.19
CA HIS A 22 0.99 -3.64 -9.84
C HIS A 22 0.88 -3.48 -11.35
N PHE A 23 -0.32 -3.63 -11.90
CA PHE A 23 -0.58 -3.28 -13.28
C PHE A 23 -0.88 -1.78 -13.38
N PHE A 24 0.07 -1.02 -13.91
CA PHE A 24 -0.05 0.44 -14.06
C PHE A 24 0.21 0.90 -15.49
N ASP A 25 -0.40 2.03 -15.85
CA ASP A 25 -0.10 2.77 -17.08
C ASP A 25 1.07 3.73 -16.80
N PRO A 26 2.28 3.43 -17.33
CA PRO A 26 3.44 4.26 -17.07
C PRO A 26 3.27 5.68 -17.64
N GLN A 27 2.52 5.85 -18.73
CA GLN A 27 2.34 7.17 -19.35
C GLN A 27 1.48 8.07 -18.46
N MET A 28 0.39 7.52 -17.91
CA MET A 28 -0.47 8.26 -16.99
C MET A 28 0.30 8.67 -15.73
N LEU A 29 1.06 7.74 -15.12
CA LEU A 29 1.84 8.03 -13.92
C LEU A 29 2.94 9.07 -14.19
N LEU A 30 3.75 8.88 -15.23
CA LEU A 30 4.81 9.83 -15.58
C LEU A 30 4.25 11.22 -15.89
N SER A 31 3.13 11.29 -16.61
CA SER A 31 2.45 12.55 -16.92
C SER A 31 1.94 13.24 -15.67
N ALA A 32 1.35 12.50 -14.72
CA ALA A 32 0.88 13.07 -13.47
C ALA A 32 2.04 13.60 -12.62
N ILE A 33 3.15 12.85 -12.51
CA ILE A 33 4.32 13.26 -11.72
C ILE A 33 4.93 14.56 -12.26
N PHE A 34 4.84 14.85 -13.56
CA PHE A 34 5.26 16.14 -14.14
C PHE A 34 4.55 17.35 -13.51
N PHE A 35 3.32 17.19 -13.04
CA PHE A 35 2.55 18.25 -12.38
C PHE A 35 2.76 18.27 -10.87
N TRP A 36 3.50 17.33 -10.28
CA TRP A 36 3.75 17.29 -8.85
C TRP A 36 4.71 18.41 -8.43
N ASN A 37 4.24 19.29 -7.54
CA ASN A 37 5.05 20.33 -6.94
C ASN A 37 5.42 19.92 -5.50
N ARG A 38 6.73 19.73 -5.26
CA ARG A 38 7.30 19.28 -3.98
C ARG A 38 7.13 20.29 -2.85
N GLU A 39 7.12 21.58 -3.17
CA GLU A 39 6.99 22.65 -2.18
C GLU A 39 5.56 22.71 -1.63
N THR A 40 4.57 22.58 -2.51
CA THR A 40 3.15 22.61 -2.12
C THR A 40 2.60 21.23 -1.73
N ARG A 41 3.33 20.15 -2.06
CA ARG A 41 2.88 18.75 -1.98
C ARG A 41 1.52 18.53 -2.64
N ALA A 42 1.38 19.06 -3.85
CA ALA A 42 0.17 18.96 -4.64
C ALA A 42 0.47 18.93 -6.14
N PHE A 43 -0.46 18.39 -6.92
CA PHE A 43 -0.45 18.51 -8.38
C PHE A 43 -0.92 19.90 -8.77
N GLU A 44 -0.08 20.66 -9.46
CA GLU A 44 -0.32 22.03 -9.88
C GLU A 44 -0.86 22.05 -11.31
N PHE A 45 -2.16 22.32 -11.46
CA PHE A 45 -2.79 22.55 -12.75
C PHE A 45 -3.07 24.05 -12.93
N PRO A 46 -3.19 24.56 -14.17
CA PRO A 46 -3.48 25.98 -14.41
C PRO A 46 -4.74 26.49 -13.71
N SER A 47 -5.70 25.60 -13.40
CA SER A 47 -6.96 25.92 -12.77
C SER A 47 -6.95 25.82 -11.24
N ASN A 48 -6.22 24.87 -10.65
CA ASN A 48 -6.13 24.67 -9.20
C ASN A 48 -5.04 23.66 -8.81
N PHE A 49 -4.73 23.61 -7.50
CA PHE A 49 -3.96 22.54 -6.87
C PHE A 49 -4.88 21.38 -6.47
N VAL A 50 -4.45 20.15 -6.71
CA VAL A 50 -5.20 18.94 -6.34
C VAL A 50 -4.23 17.89 -5.79
N CYS A 51 -4.62 17.12 -4.78
CA CYS A 51 -3.79 16.04 -4.25
C CYS A 51 -4.63 14.92 -3.63
N PRO A 52 -4.09 13.68 -3.55
CA PRO A 52 -4.71 12.60 -2.79
C PRO A 52 -4.83 12.96 -1.31
N THR A 53 -5.97 12.67 -0.69
CA THR A 53 -6.25 12.94 0.72
C THR A 53 -6.49 11.65 1.50
N LEU A 54 -6.56 11.76 2.84
CA LEU A 54 -6.96 10.63 3.69
C LEU A 54 -8.39 10.15 3.40
N LEU A 55 -9.27 11.04 2.94
CA LEU A 55 -10.65 10.68 2.59
C LEU A 55 -10.66 9.87 1.29
N ASP A 56 -9.83 10.24 0.32
CA ASP A 56 -9.67 9.49 -0.92
C ASP A 56 -9.15 8.07 -0.64
N ILE A 57 -8.14 7.93 0.23
CA ILE A 57 -7.63 6.62 0.65
C ILE A 57 -8.71 5.78 1.31
N ALA A 58 -9.51 6.37 2.20
CA ALA A 58 -10.61 5.65 2.85
C ALA A 58 -11.66 5.19 1.84
N ALA A 59 -12.00 6.04 0.85
CA ALA A 59 -12.97 5.70 -0.19
C ALA A 59 -12.45 4.62 -1.15
N ILE A 60 -11.20 4.73 -1.59
CA ILE A 60 -10.62 3.82 -2.59
C ILE A 60 -10.23 2.47 -1.96
N ILE A 61 -9.67 2.48 -0.76
CA ILE A 61 -9.00 1.29 -0.18
C ILE A 61 -9.71 0.75 1.07
N GLY A 62 -10.60 1.54 1.68
CA GLY A 62 -11.33 1.14 2.89
C GLY A 62 -10.53 1.26 4.18
N LEU A 63 -9.32 1.81 4.14
CA LEU A 63 -8.53 2.04 5.35
C LEU A 63 -9.05 3.21 6.17
N ALA A 64 -9.18 3.03 7.49
CA ALA A 64 -9.64 4.06 8.40
C ALA A 64 -8.73 5.31 8.41
N SER A 65 -9.33 6.49 8.24
CA SER A 65 -8.64 7.79 8.31
C SER A 65 -8.31 8.24 9.74
N ILE A 66 -8.87 7.55 10.74
CA ILE A 66 -8.70 7.81 12.17
C ILE A 66 -8.04 6.60 12.84
N GLY A 67 -7.06 6.88 13.69
CA GLY A 67 -6.28 5.90 14.42
C GLY A 67 -4.99 6.50 14.96
N ASP A 68 -4.26 5.69 15.70
CA ASP A 68 -2.98 6.04 16.30
C ASP A 68 -1.92 6.25 15.22
N ARG A 69 -1.06 7.25 15.43
CA ARG A 69 0.10 7.45 14.57
C ARG A 69 1.14 6.40 14.91
N PHE A 70 1.65 5.73 13.90
CA PHE A 70 2.75 4.80 14.10
C PHE A 70 4.08 5.55 14.06
N TYR A 71 4.88 5.37 15.11
CA TYR A 71 6.24 5.85 15.19
C TYR A 71 7.13 4.65 15.55
N PRO A 72 8.06 4.23 14.68
CA PRO A 72 8.88 3.04 14.92
C PRO A 72 9.58 3.04 16.29
N ASP A 73 9.99 4.22 16.76
CA ASP A 73 10.72 4.38 18.02
C ASP A 73 9.83 4.38 19.27
N VAL A 74 8.52 4.56 19.11
CA VAL A 74 7.53 4.61 20.21
C VAL A 74 6.85 3.25 20.39
N PHE A 75 6.69 2.50 19.30
CA PHE A 75 6.08 1.19 19.36
C PHE A 75 7.14 0.17 19.76
N GLU A 76 7.05 -0.29 21.02
CA GLU A 76 7.88 -1.38 21.50
C GLU A 76 7.44 -2.72 20.92
N GLU A 77 8.41 -3.60 20.79
CA GLU A 77 8.22 -5.00 20.46
C GLU A 77 7.60 -5.74 21.65
N GLU A 78 6.28 -5.95 21.61
CA GLU A 78 5.55 -6.69 22.66
C GLU A 78 5.72 -8.21 22.54
N ILE A 79 5.87 -8.72 21.32
CA ILE A 79 6.15 -10.14 21.04
C ILE A 79 7.58 -10.25 20.53
N SER A 80 8.44 -10.97 21.24
CA SER A 80 9.85 -11.06 20.86
C SER A 80 10.02 -11.70 19.47
N ILE A 81 10.90 -11.17 18.63
CA ILE A 81 11.33 -11.75 17.34
C ILE A 81 11.85 -13.18 17.55
N LYS A 82 12.45 -13.45 18.71
CA LYS A 82 12.94 -14.78 19.08
C LYS A 82 11.80 -15.76 19.36
N GLU A 83 10.66 -15.27 19.86
CA GLU A 83 9.47 -16.07 20.13
C GLU A 83 8.66 -16.36 18.86
N THR A 84 8.66 -15.43 17.90
CA THR A 84 7.92 -15.62 16.63
C THR A 84 8.62 -16.55 15.65
N SER A 85 9.85 -17.01 15.93
CA SER A 85 10.60 -17.97 15.08
C SER A 85 10.71 -17.55 13.60
N ILE A 86 10.65 -16.24 13.30
CA ILE A 86 10.72 -15.73 11.94
C ILE A 86 12.14 -15.86 11.37
N SER A 87 12.26 -16.57 10.26
CA SER A 87 13.47 -16.77 9.46
C SER A 87 13.73 -15.56 8.56
N TRP A 88 14.85 -14.90 8.82
CA TRP A 88 15.27 -13.67 8.12
C TRP A 88 16.27 -13.90 6.98
N ASP A 89 16.70 -15.14 6.77
CA ASP A 89 17.63 -15.55 5.71
C ASP A 89 16.97 -15.67 4.33
N LYS A 90 15.66 -15.46 4.25
CA LYS A 90 14.88 -15.57 3.01
C LYS A 90 15.04 -14.30 2.16
N LYS A 91 15.73 -14.46 1.04
CA LYS A 91 16.10 -13.35 0.13
C LYS A 91 15.01 -12.93 -0.86
N THR A 92 13.87 -13.62 -0.88
CA THR A 92 12.74 -13.30 -1.76
C THR A 92 11.42 -13.35 -0.99
N TYR A 93 10.44 -12.57 -1.44
CA TYR A 93 9.08 -12.61 -0.90
C TYR A 93 8.46 -14.01 -0.92
N LEU A 94 8.60 -14.73 -2.04
CA LEU A 94 8.06 -16.09 -2.19
C LEU A 94 8.73 -17.07 -1.21
N ALA A 95 10.06 -17.02 -1.09
CA ALA A 95 10.79 -17.86 -0.14
C ALA A 95 10.42 -17.52 1.32
N PHE A 96 10.17 -16.25 1.61
CA PHE A 96 9.74 -15.81 2.93
C PHE A 96 8.34 -16.35 3.26
N ILE A 97 7.35 -16.19 2.39
CA ILE A 97 6.00 -16.67 2.66
C ILE A 97 5.96 -18.20 2.76
N ASN A 98 6.60 -18.92 1.84
CA ASN A 98 6.64 -20.38 1.88
C ASN A 98 7.32 -20.93 3.15
N ALA A 99 8.27 -20.20 3.73
CA ALA A 99 8.95 -20.61 4.96
C ALA A 99 8.12 -20.41 6.23
N HIS A 100 7.12 -19.52 6.19
CA HIS A 100 6.28 -19.16 7.35
C HIS A 100 4.82 -19.57 7.20
N MET A 101 4.45 -20.17 6.07
CA MET A 101 3.11 -20.69 5.84
C MET A 101 2.87 -21.92 6.71
N GLY A 102 1.74 -21.95 7.40
CA GLY A 102 1.31 -23.09 8.20
C GLY A 102 0.88 -24.27 7.31
N LYS A 103 0.58 -25.41 7.96
CA LYS A 103 0.00 -26.54 7.22
C LYS A 103 -1.44 -26.19 6.81
N PRO A 104 -1.91 -26.67 5.65
CA PRO A 104 -3.32 -26.61 5.31
C PRO A 104 -4.18 -27.16 6.45
N ASP A 105 -5.35 -26.56 6.64
CA ASP A 105 -6.35 -26.97 7.65
C ASP A 105 -5.91 -26.86 9.12
N THR A 106 -4.81 -26.15 9.40
CA THR A 106 -4.39 -25.82 10.77
C THR A 106 -4.77 -24.38 11.14
N PRO A 107 -5.04 -24.09 12.43
CA PRO A 107 -5.31 -22.72 12.85
C PRO A 107 -4.08 -21.85 12.59
N VAL A 108 -4.31 -20.68 11.98
CA VAL A 108 -3.23 -19.74 11.66
C VAL A 108 -2.52 -19.31 12.95
N SER A 109 -1.22 -19.56 13.01
CA SER A 109 -0.41 -19.24 14.18
C SER A 109 -0.07 -17.74 14.27
N THR A 110 0.40 -17.29 15.44
CA THR A 110 0.86 -15.91 15.63
C THR A 110 2.01 -15.55 14.68
N SER A 111 3.01 -16.43 14.53
CA SER A 111 4.15 -16.19 13.65
C SER A 111 3.73 -16.14 12.18
N GLU A 112 2.88 -17.06 11.75
CA GLU A 112 2.32 -17.10 10.39
C GLU A 112 1.56 -15.82 10.08
N HIS A 113 0.71 -15.36 11.00
CA HIS A 113 -0.04 -14.12 10.77
C HIS A 113 0.86 -12.88 10.72
N ILE A 114 1.83 -12.76 11.64
CA ILE A 114 2.78 -11.64 11.62
C ILE A 114 3.62 -11.68 10.33
N ALA A 115 4.12 -12.84 9.92
CA ALA A 115 4.88 -13.00 8.68
C ALA A 115 4.05 -12.62 7.45
N PHE A 116 2.79 -13.04 7.39
CA PHE A 116 1.85 -12.62 6.35
C PHE A 116 1.67 -11.09 6.33
N LEU A 117 1.45 -10.46 7.49
CA LEU A 117 1.29 -9.01 7.56
C LEU A 117 2.57 -8.27 7.16
N MET A 118 3.75 -8.77 7.51
CA MET A 118 5.02 -8.19 7.06
C MET A 118 5.15 -8.24 5.53
N TYR A 119 4.84 -9.39 4.93
CA TYR A 119 4.81 -9.54 3.48
C TYR A 119 3.79 -8.60 2.84
N TRP A 120 2.55 -8.57 3.33
CA TRP A 120 1.48 -7.74 2.81
C TRP A 120 1.83 -6.25 2.88
N LEU A 121 2.37 -5.77 4.01
CA LEU A 121 2.85 -4.40 4.16
C LEU A 121 3.96 -4.07 3.15
N SER A 122 4.92 -4.98 2.99
CA SER A 122 6.09 -4.76 2.13
C SER A 122 5.74 -4.79 0.64
N ALA A 123 5.04 -5.83 0.20
CA ALA A 123 4.80 -6.11 -1.20
C ALA A 123 3.55 -5.38 -1.73
N CYS A 124 2.45 -5.39 -0.97
CA CYS A 124 1.16 -4.91 -1.45
C CYS A 124 0.87 -3.47 -1.01
N VAL A 125 1.15 -3.12 0.25
CA VAL A 125 0.81 -1.80 0.79
C VAL A 125 1.82 -0.75 0.36
N PHE A 126 3.08 -0.91 0.77
CA PHE A 126 4.13 0.09 0.57
C PHE A 126 5.02 -0.18 -0.64
N CYS A 127 4.89 -1.34 -1.29
CA CYS A 127 5.64 -1.74 -2.48
C CYS A 127 7.14 -1.37 -2.40
N THR A 128 7.79 -1.82 -1.33
CA THR A 128 9.17 -1.47 -1.04
C THR A 128 10.12 -1.97 -2.15
N PRO A 129 11.17 -1.21 -2.52
CA PRO A 129 12.15 -1.64 -3.51
C PRO A 129 12.96 -2.89 -3.10
N SER A 130 12.85 -3.33 -1.85
CA SER A 130 13.59 -4.50 -1.39
C SER A 130 13.08 -5.79 -2.04
N LEU A 131 14.02 -6.64 -2.44
CA LEU A 131 13.72 -7.99 -2.96
C LEU A 131 13.26 -8.96 -1.85
N GLN A 132 13.57 -8.65 -0.59
CA GLN A 132 13.25 -9.45 0.58
C GLN A 132 12.32 -8.67 1.52
N VAL A 133 11.55 -9.37 2.36
CA VAL A 133 10.70 -8.74 3.37
C VAL A 133 11.57 -8.01 4.40
N PRO A 134 11.47 -6.67 4.50
CA PRO A 134 12.30 -5.92 5.43
C PRO A 134 11.90 -6.14 6.89
N LYS A 135 12.91 -6.27 7.75
CA LYS A 135 12.74 -6.44 9.21
C LYS A 135 12.00 -5.30 9.88
N TYR A 136 12.17 -4.07 9.37
CA TYR A 136 11.58 -2.88 9.99
C TYR A 136 10.04 -2.86 9.96
N TYR A 137 9.39 -3.73 9.17
CA TYR A 137 7.93 -3.90 9.22
C TYR A 137 7.45 -4.78 10.36
N TYR A 138 8.33 -5.48 11.09
CA TYR A 138 7.93 -6.41 12.14
C TYR A 138 7.07 -5.75 13.21
N VAL A 139 7.49 -4.60 13.73
CA VAL A 139 6.76 -3.87 14.78
C VAL A 139 5.38 -3.42 14.29
N LEU A 140 5.27 -2.95 13.05
CA LEU A 140 3.99 -2.56 12.46
C LEU A 140 3.07 -3.77 12.26
N ALA A 141 3.61 -4.88 11.72
CA ALA A 141 2.86 -6.13 11.54
C ALA A 141 2.38 -6.70 12.88
N GLN A 142 3.22 -6.65 13.91
CA GLN A 142 2.86 -7.05 15.26
C GLN A 142 1.77 -6.15 15.85
N ALA A 143 1.88 -4.83 15.70
CA ALA A 143 0.85 -3.90 16.16
C ALA A 143 -0.52 -4.21 15.52
N LEU A 144 -0.54 -4.50 14.22
CA LEU A 144 -1.75 -4.91 13.50
C LEU A 144 -2.27 -6.29 13.97
N HIS A 145 -1.38 -7.25 14.22
CA HIS A 145 -1.72 -8.55 14.80
C HIS A 145 -2.39 -8.40 16.17
N LEU A 146 -1.86 -7.50 17.01
CA LEU A 146 -2.39 -7.16 18.33
C LEU A 146 -3.62 -6.24 18.27
N LYS A 147 -4.17 -5.99 17.07
CA LYS A 147 -5.36 -5.17 16.83
C LYS A 147 -5.24 -3.72 17.31
N LYS A 148 -4.01 -3.19 17.38
CA LYS A 148 -3.80 -1.77 17.64
C LYS A 148 -4.41 -0.98 16.47
N LYS A 149 -5.13 0.09 16.78
CA LYS A 149 -5.83 0.93 15.80
C LYS A 149 -4.88 1.89 15.09
N ILE A 150 -3.87 1.35 14.41
CA ILE A 150 -2.89 2.14 13.67
C ILE A 150 -3.53 2.77 12.45
N CYS A 151 -3.32 4.07 12.26
CA CYS A 151 -3.79 4.78 11.07
C CYS A 151 -2.86 4.50 9.86
N LEU A 152 -3.02 3.34 9.24
CA LEU A 152 -2.29 2.96 8.03
C LEU A 152 -2.50 3.96 6.88
N SER A 153 -3.68 4.59 6.76
CA SER A 153 -3.95 5.60 5.73
C SER A 153 -2.97 6.77 5.78
N LYS A 154 -2.57 7.20 6.99
CA LYS A 154 -1.59 8.29 7.14
C LYS A 154 -0.19 7.86 6.73
N LEU A 155 0.22 6.65 7.10
CA LEU A 155 1.50 6.10 6.68
C LEU A 155 1.55 5.92 5.15
N LEU A 156 0.49 5.40 4.56
CA LEU A 156 0.38 5.17 3.13
C LEU A 156 0.40 6.49 2.36
N LEU A 157 -0.35 7.50 2.81
CA LEU A 157 -0.36 8.83 2.19
C LEU A 157 1.02 9.50 2.26
N ALA A 158 1.67 9.44 3.44
CA ALA A 158 3.01 9.96 3.62
C ALA A 158 4.01 9.25 2.69
N SER A 159 3.94 7.92 2.61
CA SER A 159 4.77 7.13 1.69
C SER A 159 4.53 7.52 0.23
N LEU A 160 3.27 7.72 -0.18
CA LEU A 160 2.96 8.17 -1.53
C LEU A 160 3.60 9.53 -1.83
N TYR A 161 3.47 10.49 -0.91
CA TYR A 161 4.02 11.84 -1.11
C TYR A 161 5.56 11.80 -1.19
N THR A 162 6.22 11.02 -0.34
CA THR A 162 7.66 10.80 -0.44
C THR A 162 8.05 10.20 -1.79
N CYS A 163 7.30 9.20 -2.28
CA CYS A 163 7.56 8.61 -3.59
C CYS A 163 7.34 9.60 -4.74
N LEU A 164 6.36 10.51 -4.64
CA LEU A 164 6.14 11.58 -5.62
C LEU A 164 7.28 12.62 -5.59
N ASP A 165 7.76 12.98 -4.40
CA ASP A 165 8.91 13.87 -4.26
C ASP A 165 10.16 13.27 -4.91
N GLU A 166 10.48 12.02 -4.62
CA GLU A 166 11.61 11.28 -5.23
C GLU A 166 11.44 11.11 -6.74
N ALA A 167 10.24 10.71 -7.20
CA ALA A 167 9.98 10.50 -8.61
C ALA A 167 10.04 11.80 -9.41
N SER A 168 9.49 12.89 -8.89
CA SER A 168 9.56 14.20 -9.53
C SER A 168 10.99 14.70 -9.64
N GLU A 169 11.84 14.50 -8.62
CA GLU A 169 13.26 14.80 -8.70
C GLU A 169 13.95 14.00 -9.81
N SER A 170 13.66 12.69 -9.87
CA SER A 170 14.25 11.77 -10.84
C SER A 170 13.94 12.13 -12.30
N LEU A 171 12.79 12.74 -12.59
CA LEU A 171 12.38 13.13 -13.94
C LEU A 171 13.27 14.22 -14.55
N PHE A 172 13.84 15.09 -13.70
CA PHE A 172 14.70 16.18 -14.16
C PHE A 172 16.17 15.77 -14.30
N HIS A 173 16.53 14.51 -14.00
CA HIS A 173 17.86 13.99 -14.26
C HIS A 173 18.07 13.60 -15.73
N GLU A 174 19.27 13.88 -16.27
CA GLU A 174 19.65 13.59 -17.67
C GLU A 174 19.51 12.11 -18.05
N SER A 175 19.56 11.19 -17.09
CA SER A 175 19.41 9.75 -17.31
C SER A 175 17.96 9.26 -17.38
N GLY A 176 16.98 10.17 -17.29
CA GLY A 176 15.56 9.83 -17.19
C GLY A 176 15.15 9.33 -15.79
N PRO A 177 13.83 9.10 -15.59
CA PRO A 177 13.30 8.65 -14.32
C PRO A 177 13.89 7.29 -13.96
N ARG A 178 14.47 7.20 -12.77
CA ARG A 178 14.93 5.93 -12.19
C ARG A 178 14.00 5.56 -11.06
N ASN A 179 13.66 4.28 -10.96
CA ASN A 179 13.19 3.67 -9.71
C ASN A 179 11.85 4.21 -9.18
N LEU A 180 10.79 4.09 -9.99
CA LEU A 180 9.39 4.27 -9.56
C LEU A 180 8.99 3.13 -8.60
N PHE A 181 9.37 3.26 -7.34
CA PHE A 181 9.00 2.35 -6.26
C PHE A 181 7.97 2.98 -5.34
N GLY A 182 7.40 2.18 -4.44
CA GLY A 182 6.42 2.64 -3.49
C GLY A 182 4.98 2.52 -3.98
N PRO A 183 4.01 3.09 -3.23
CA PRO A 183 2.60 2.88 -3.47
C PRO A 183 2.04 3.70 -4.65
N LEU A 184 2.74 3.76 -5.78
CA LEU A 184 2.29 4.49 -6.98
C LEU A 184 1.00 3.90 -7.58
N TRP A 185 0.69 2.65 -7.26
CA TRP A 185 -0.62 2.06 -7.54
C TRP A 185 -1.77 2.91 -6.97
N LEU A 186 -1.58 3.52 -5.80
CA LEU A 186 -2.59 4.40 -5.20
C LEU A 186 -2.77 5.68 -6.03
N LEU A 187 -1.69 6.23 -6.58
CA LEU A 187 -1.79 7.36 -7.50
C LEU A 187 -2.62 6.99 -8.72
N GLN A 188 -2.37 5.83 -9.33
CA GLN A 188 -3.15 5.36 -10.47
C GLN A 188 -4.64 5.23 -10.14
N LEU A 189 -4.99 4.57 -9.02
CA LEU A 189 -6.40 4.44 -8.63
C LEU A 189 -7.05 5.81 -8.41
N TRP A 190 -6.33 6.75 -7.79
CA TRP A 190 -6.81 8.11 -7.57
C TRP A 190 -6.94 8.93 -8.87
N LEU A 191 -6.03 8.76 -9.84
CA LEU A 191 -6.17 9.37 -11.15
C LEU A 191 -7.37 8.78 -11.89
N ASN A 192 -7.57 7.47 -11.80
CA ASN A 192 -8.73 6.80 -12.36
C ASN A 192 -10.03 7.37 -11.77
N THR A 193 -10.14 7.61 -10.46
CA THR A 193 -11.36 8.21 -9.88
C THR A 193 -11.66 9.61 -10.42
N ILE A 194 -10.63 10.45 -10.54
CA ILE A 194 -10.80 11.86 -10.94
C ILE A 194 -11.06 11.98 -12.44
N PHE A 195 -10.36 11.19 -13.25
CA PHE A 195 -10.37 11.29 -14.69
C PHE A 195 -11.31 10.32 -15.39
N GLU A 196 -11.92 9.35 -14.71
CA GLU A 196 -12.83 8.34 -15.29
C GLU A 196 -13.84 8.98 -16.27
N LYS A 197 -14.58 9.99 -15.81
CA LYS A 197 -15.62 10.67 -16.61
C LYS A 197 -15.04 11.41 -17.81
N LYS A 198 -13.76 11.78 -17.78
CA LYS A 198 -13.08 12.54 -18.84
C LYS A 198 -12.39 11.62 -19.84
N LEU A 199 -11.87 10.50 -19.38
CA LEU A 199 -11.18 9.49 -20.20
C LEU A 199 -12.16 8.48 -20.80
N SER A 200 -13.45 8.54 -20.45
CA SER A 200 -14.50 7.61 -20.92
C SER A 200 -14.11 6.14 -20.67
N LEU A 201 -13.40 5.87 -19.57
CA LEU A 201 -12.98 4.53 -19.19
C LEU A 201 -14.23 3.73 -18.83
N THR A 202 -14.49 2.66 -19.58
CA THR A 202 -15.62 1.76 -19.31
C THR A 202 -15.11 0.46 -18.71
N SER A 203 -15.62 0.09 -17.54
CA SER A 203 -15.44 -1.26 -17.02
C SER A 203 -16.71 -2.08 -17.24
N SER A 204 -16.55 -3.28 -17.80
CA SER A 204 -17.61 -4.30 -17.87
C SER A 204 -17.55 -5.27 -16.69
N PHE A 205 -16.67 -5.03 -15.72
CA PHE A 205 -16.40 -5.95 -14.61
C PHE A 205 -17.27 -5.64 -13.40
N THR A 206 -17.94 -6.66 -12.88
CA THR A 206 -18.62 -6.61 -11.58
C THR A 206 -17.64 -7.06 -10.50
N PRO A 207 -17.21 -6.17 -9.59
CA PRO A 207 -16.19 -6.53 -8.62
C PRO A 207 -16.72 -7.49 -7.56
N VAL A 208 -15.83 -8.37 -7.08
CA VAL A 208 -16.11 -9.32 -5.98
C VAL A 208 -16.26 -8.60 -4.63
N CYS A 209 -15.79 -7.36 -4.54
CA CYS A 209 -15.87 -6.49 -3.37
C CYS A 209 -16.50 -5.16 -3.78
N GLU A 210 -17.41 -4.62 -2.95
CA GLU A 210 -18.09 -3.32 -3.20
C GLU A 210 -17.18 -2.09 -3.01
N LEU A 211 -15.90 -2.31 -2.70
CA LEU A 211 -14.93 -1.25 -2.52
C LEU A 211 -14.58 -0.59 -3.86
N GLU A 212 -14.58 0.74 -3.87
CA GLU A 212 -14.35 1.53 -5.08
C GLU A 212 -13.03 1.18 -5.77
N GLY A 213 -11.95 0.92 -5.01
CA GLY A 213 -10.67 0.45 -5.54
C GLY A 213 -10.79 -0.76 -6.46
N ALA A 214 -11.65 -1.74 -6.15
CA ALA A 214 -11.81 -2.96 -6.93
C ALA A 214 -12.44 -2.69 -8.31
N ARG A 215 -13.28 -1.66 -8.39
CA ARG A 215 -13.83 -1.17 -9.65
C ARG A 215 -12.74 -0.42 -10.44
N LEU A 216 -12.00 0.46 -9.78
CA LEU A 216 -10.96 1.28 -10.39
C LEU A 216 -9.77 0.47 -10.93
N THR A 217 -9.44 -0.68 -10.34
CA THR A 217 -8.39 -1.59 -10.85
C THR A 217 -8.71 -2.15 -12.22
N THR A 218 -9.97 -2.09 -12.65
CA THR A 218 -10.40 -2.54 -13.97
C THR A 218 -10.47 -1.43 -15.00
N LEU A 219 -10.24 -0.19 -14.56
CA LEU A 219 -10.14 0.96 -15.46
C LEU A 219 -8.69 1.04 -15.96
N THR A 220 -8.49 0.52 -17.15
CA THR A 220 -7.27 0.69 -17.93
C THR A 220 -7.64 1.39 -19.24
N PRO A 221 -6.89 2.41 -19.67
CA PRO A 221 -6.85 2.81 -21.07
C PRO A 221 -6.48 1.65 -22.00
#